data_AF-A0A973X5L8-F1
#
_entry.id   AF-A0A973X5L8-F1
#
_cell.length_a   1.000
_cell.length_b   1.000
_cell.length_c   1.000
_cell.angle_alpha   90.00
_cell.angle_beta   90.00
_cell.angle_gamma   90.00
#
_symmetry.space_group_name_H-M   'P 1'
#
loop_
_entity.id
_entity.type
_entity.pdbx_description
1 polymer ?
#
loop_
_entity_poly.entity_id
_entity_poly.type
_entity_poly.pdbx_seq_one_letter_code
_entity_poly.pdbx_strand_id
1 'polypeptide(L)'
;MHAVFSALIFITAMLLASVPAARAANSEPAADLSVDPAPCLAAAAASDDADRIIATCGALIDNDKTAKPDRIKALIARAGAYQRKDMIDRAIGDDDAVLRLDPLQPDILNARGELWRKQGDRRRALADFAAALRLDPDHLAARSNHKTLAQELERLGALLAVAGKPSFNCATAKRAVEKAICADPGLAALDREINAMHSLVLREAAGKPATARALQRAQEEFLAARNAAFGRAGYDLKAAMQARLKQLTGVDGY
;
A
#
# COMPACT_ATOMS: atom_id res chain seq x y z
N MET A 1 90.97 -73.63 5.71
CA MET A 1 92.00 -72.80 5.03
C MET A 1 91.26 -71.65 4.38
N HIS A 2 91.33 -70.44 4.93
CA HIS A 2 92.15 -69.31 4.43
C HIS A 2 91.80 -69.01 2.95
N ALA A 3 91.37 -67.83 2.49
CA ALA A 3 91.55 -66.46 2.99
C ALA A 3 90.78 -65.46 2.08
N VAL A 4 90.31 -64.37 2.69
CA VAL A 4 90.50 -62.95 2.27
C VAL A 4 89.75 -62.34 1.07
N PHE A 5 88.87 -61.39 1.44
CA PHE A 5 88.57 -60.06 0.88
C PHE A 5 89.09 -59.65 -0.52
N SER A 6 88.17 -59.14 -1.35
CA SER A 6 88.41 -57.92 -2.12
C SER A 6 87.09 -57.19 -2.41
N ALA A 7 87.06 -55.91 -2.07
CA ALA A 7 85.93 -54.99 -2.27
C ALA A 7 85.96 -54.42 -3.69
N LEU A 8 84.80 -54.06 -4.25
CA LEU A 8 84.65 -52.83 -5.03
C LEU A 8 83.16 -52.45 -5.18
N ILE A 9 82.87 -51.20 -4.84
CA ILE A 9 81.60 -50.48 -4.90
C ILE A 9 81.35 -50.03 -6.35
N PHE A 10 80.15 -50.24 -6.92
CA PHE A 10 79.63 -49.40 -8.02
C PHE A 10 78.09 -49.33 -8.06
N ILE A 11 77.59 -48.21 -7.56
CA ILE A 11 76.59 -47.28 -8.12
C ILE A 11 75.28 -47.83 -8.75
N THR A 12 74.20 -47.40 -8.08
CA THR A 12 72.78 -47.25 -8.43
C THR A 12 72.40 -46.90 -9.87
N ALA A 13 71.30 -47.49 -10.37
CA ALA A 13 70.32 -46.80 -11.21
C ALA A 13 68.95 -47.51 -11.13
N MET A 14 68.04 -46.97 -10.31
CA MET A 14 66.66 -47.42 -10.16
C MET A 14 65.80 -46.66 -11.19
N LEU A 15 65.37 -47.33 -12.26
CA LEU A 15 64.45 -46.74 -13.24
C LEU A 15 63.03 -46.67 -12.64
N LEU A 16 62.62 -45.47 -12.24
CA LEU A 16 61.22 -45.10 -11.97
C LEU A 16 60.52 -44.86 -13.31
N ALA A 17 59.61 -45.74 -13.69
CA ALA A 17 58.64 -45.48 -14.75
C ALA A 17 57.64 -44.43 -14.24
N SER A 18 57.68 -43.24 -14.85
CA SER A 18 56.74 -42.15 -14.60
C SER A 18 55.37 -42.48 -15.21
N VAL A 19 54.39 -42.74 -14.35
CA VAL A 19 52.97 -42.69 -14.75
C VAL A 19 52.60 -41.22 -14.92
N PRO A 20 52.13 -40.75 -16.10
CA PRO A 20 51.61 -39.42 -16.21
C PRO A 20 50.32 -39.33 -15.39
N ALA A 21 50.35 -38.47 -14.38
CA ALA A 21 49.19 -38.09 -13.58
C ALA A 21 48.07 -37.61 -14.51
N ALA A 22 46.95 -38.34 -14.55
CA ALA A 22 45.72 -37.82 -15.07
C ALA A 22 45.40 -36.55 -14.27
N ARG A 23 45.41 -35.39 -14.94
CA ARG A 23 44.86 -34.15 -14.39
C ARG A 23 43.43 -34.44 -14.01
N ALA A 24 43.16 -34.58 -12.71
CA ALA A 24 41.84 -34.35 -12.18
C ALA A 24 41.48 -32.92 -12.60
N ALA A 25 40.58 -32.80 -13.58
CA ALA A 25 39.88 -31.55 -13.78
C ALA A 25 39.19 -31.27 -12.45
N ASN A 26 39.69 -30.27 -11.72
CA ASN A 26 38.96 -29.68 -10.62
C ASN A 26 37.63 -29.23 -11.21
N SER A 27 36.57 -30.03 -11.03
CA SER A 27 35.24 -29.48 -11.08
C SER A 27 35.19 -28.49 -9.93
N GLU A 28 35.35 -27.20 -10.23
CA GLU A 28 34.92 -26.15 -9.31
C GLU A 28 33.53 -26.57 -8.82
N PRO A 29 33.29 -26.63 -7.49
CA PRO A 29 31.93 -26.81 -7.03
C PRO A 29 31.17 -25.63 -7.63
N ALA A 30 30.17 -25.92 -8.46
CA ALA A 30 29.33 -24.91 -9.08
C ALA A 30 28.89 -23.99 -7.94
N ALA A 31 29.44 -22.77 -7.91
CA ALA A 31 29.09 -21.80 -6.89
C ALA A 31 27.57 -21.68 -6.93
N ASP A 32 26.93 -21.97 -5.80
CA ASP A 32 25.49 -21.79 -5.66
C ASP A 32 25.20 -20.34 -6.10
N LEU A 33 24.52 -20.18 -7.24
CA LEU A 33 24.30 -18.90 -7.91
C LEU A 33 23.21 -18.12 -7.17
N SER A 34 23.37 -17.96 -5.86
CA SER A 34 22.48 -17.15 -5.03
C SER A 34 22.62 -15.70 -5.43
N VAL A 35 21.50 -15.08 -5.79
CA VAL A 35 21.44 -13.66 -6.15
C VAL A 35 21.80 -12.82 -4.92
N ASP A 36 22.76 -11.91 -5.04
CA ASP A 36 23.17 -11.03 -3.94
C ASP A 36 22.07 -9.99 -3.63
N PRO A 37 21.47 -10.00 -2.43
CA PRO A 37 20.44 -9.03 -2.07
C PRO A 37 21.02 -7.69 -1.59
N ALA A 38 22.33 -7.61 -1.33
CA ALA A 38 22.97 -6.45 -0.70
C ALA A 38 22.68 -5.11 -1.40
N PRO A 39 22.65 -5.00 -2.74
CA PRO A 39 22.34 -3.72 -3.40
C PRO A 39 20.95 -3.17 -3.05
N CYS A 40 19.92 -4.03 -3.04
CA CYS A 40 18.56 -3.62 -2.68
C CYS A 40 18.47 -3.26 -1.19
N LEU A 41 19.06 -4.09 -0.33
CA LEU A 41 19.04 -3.84 1.12
C LEU A 41 19.78 -2.55 1.49
N ALA A 42 20.92 -2.26 0.83
CA ALA A 42 21.65 -1.02 1.03
C ALA A 42 20.86 0.20 0.58
N ALA A 43 20.21 0.14 -0.59
CA ALA A 43 19.34 1.22 -1.08
C ALA A 43 18.17 1.47 -0.12
N ALA A 44 17.55 0.40 0.40
CA ALA A 44 16.45 0.50 1.36
C ALA A 44 16.91 1.09 2.71
N ALA A 45 18.05 0.64 3.24
CA ALA A 45 18.58 1.08 4.53
C ALA A 45 19.02 2.55 4.53
N ALA A 46 19.58 3.03 3.41
CA ALA A 46 19.92 4.45 3.25
C ALA A 46 18.68 5.36 3.18
N SER A 47 17.46 4.78 3.14
CA SER A 47 16.22 5.51 2.84
C SER A 47 16.37 6.39 1.60
N ASP A 48 17.10 5.85 0.62
CA ASP A 48 17.61 6.55 -0.55
C ASP A 48 16.48 6.98 -1.51
N ASP A 49 16.88 7.60 -2.62
CA ASP A 49 16.06 7.84 -3.81
C ASP A 49 15.10 6.67 -4.07
N ALA A 50 13.79 6.95 -4.01
CA ALA A 50 12.74 5.97 -4.21
C ALA A 50 12.87 5.29 -5.58
N ASP A 51 13.36 5.98 -6.61
CA ASP A 51 13.56 5.40 -7.94
C ASP A 51 14.69 4.36 -7.94
N ARG A 52 15.77 4.61 -7.20
CA ARG A 52 16.85 3.65 -7.04
C ARG A 52 16.40 2.39 -6.30
N ILE A 53 15.59 2.54 -5.24
CA ILE A 53 15.01 1.40 -4.50
C ILE A 53 14.11 0.59 -5.43
N ILE A 54 13.22 1.26 -6.17
CA ILE A 54 12.31 0.61 -7.12
C ILE A 54 13.09 -0.20 -8.16
N ALA A 55 14.13 0.40 -8.76
CA ALA A 55 14.94 -0.27 -9.77
C ALA A 55 15.74 -1.46 -9.19
N THR A 56 16.47 -1.23 -8.11
CA THR A 56 17.40 -2.23 -7.54
C THR A 56 16.65 -3.40 -6.93
N CYS A 57 15.59 -3.13 -6.16
CA CYS A 57 14.77 -4.18 -5.58
C CYS A 57 13.89 -4.85 -6.65
N GLY A 58 13.48 -4.15 -7.70
CA GLY A 58 12.78 -4.76 -8.84
C GLY A 58 13.59 -5.86 -9.53
N ALA A 59 14.86 -5.59 -9.84
CA ALA A 59 15.75 -6.59 -10.43
C ALA A 59 15.90 -7.84 -9.55
N LEU A 60 15.94 -7.67 -8.22
CA LEU A 60 16.00 -8.77 -7.26
C LEU A 60 14.68 -9.56 -7.20
N ILE A 61 13.53 -8.88 -7.28
CA ILE A 61 12.20 -9.52 -7.25
C ILE A 61 11.97 -10.36 -8.51
N ASP A 62 12.32 -9.83 -9.68
CA ASP A 62 12.06 -10.43 -10.98
C ASP A 62 12.98 -11.62 -11.28
N ASN A 63 14.05 -11.80 -10.51
CA ASN A 63 14.97 -12.92 -10.64
C ASN A 63 14.40 -14.18 -9.96
N ASP A 64 14.24 -15.25 -10.74
CA ASP A 64 13.68 -16.53 -10.32
C ASP A 64 14.51 -17.25 -9.25
N LYS A 65 15.84 -17.06 -9.28
CA LYS A 65 16.81 -17.62 -8.33
C LYS A 65 16.88 -16.86 -7.00
N THR A 66 16.21 -15.72 -6.87
CA THR A 66 16.19 -14.98 -5.60
C THR A 66 15.52 -15.80 -4.51
N ALA A 67 16.24 -15.98 -3.39
CA ALA A 67 15.72 -16.69 -2.24
C ALA A 67 14.45 -16.01 -1.71
N LYS A 68 13.46 -16.83 -1.29
CA LYS A 68 12.18 -16.34 -0.79
C LYS A 68 12.30 -15.25 0.31
N PRO A 69 13.16 -15.39 1.33
CA PRO A 69 13.31 -14.35 2.36
C PRO A 69 13.81 -13.01 1.80
N ASP A 70 14.71 -13.04 0.82
CA ASP A 70 15.26 -11.83 0.21
C ASP A 70 14.26 -11.18 -0.73
N ARG A 71 13.48 -11.99 -1.46
CA ARG A 71 12.36 -11.50 -2.27
C ARG A 71 11.31 -10.79 -1.41
N ILE A 72 10.99 -11.34 -0.23
CA ILE A 72 10.07 -10.68 0.73
C ILE A 72 10.63 -9.31 1.15
N LYS A 73 11.90 -9.24 1.58
CA LYS A 73 12.52 -7.95 1.98
C LYS A 73 12.52 -6.93 0.84
N ALA A 74 12.80 -7.38 -0.38
CA ALA A 74 12.81 -6.53 -1.57
C ALA A 74 11.42 -5.98 -1.89
N LEU A 75 10.37 -6.82 -1.79
CA LEU A 75 8.98 -6.40 -1.96
C LEU A 75 8.59 -5.36 -0.93
N ILE A 76 8.90 -5.57 0.35
CA ILE A 76 8.61 -4.61 1.44
C ILE A 76 9.31 -3.27 1.18
N ALA A 77 10.59 -3.30 0.80
CA ALA A 77 11.35 -2.10 0.49
C ALA A 77 10.76 -1.32 -0.70
N ARG A 78 10.37 -2.04 -1.76
CA ARG A 78 9.79 -1.43 -2.96
C ARG A 78 8.37 -0.91 -2.71
N ALA A 79 7.55 -1.62 -1.94
CA ALA A 79 6.25 -1.14 -1.49
C ALA A 79 6.39 0.20 -0.77
N GLY A 80 7.29 0.28 0.22
CA GLY A 80 7.58 1.54 0.92
C GLY A 80 8.06 2.67 0.00
N ALA A 81 8.85 2.37 -1.03
CA ALA A 81 9.24 3.36 -2.03
C ALA A 81 8.06 3.83 -2.90
N TYR A 82 7.20 2.92 -3.34
CA TYR A 82 5.97 3.26 -4.06
C TYR A 82 5.02 4.12 -3.21
N GLN A 83 4.88 3.82 -1.92
CA GLN A 83 4.11 4.63 -0.98
C GLN A 83 4.63 6.08 -0.92
N ARG A 84 5.95 6.28 -0.84
CA ARG A 84 6.57 7.62 -0.84
C ARG A 84 6.34 8.38 -2.14
N LYS A 85 6.24 7.67 -3.28
CA LYS A 85 5.92 8.24 -4.59
C LYS A 85 4.42 8.34 -4.89
N ASP A 86 3.56 8.07 -3.91
CA ASP A 86 2.10 8.05 -4.06
C ASP A 86 1.58 7.05 -5.12
N MET A 87 2.38 6.02 -5.44
CA MET A 87 2.03 4.95 -6.38
C MET A 87 1.28 3.83 -5.65
N ILE A 88 0.08 4.15 -5.16
CA ILE A 88 -0.65 3.31 -4.19
C ILE A 88 -0.98 1.91 -4.72
N ASP A 89 -1.44 1.78 -5.96
CA ASP A 89 -1.76 0.47 -6.55
C ASP A 89 -0.54 -0.46 -6.62
N ARG A 90 0.65 0.11 -6.91
CA ARG A 90 1.88 -0.67 -6.98
C ARG A 90 2.36 -1.11 -5.60
N ALA A 91 2.24 -0.24 -4.60
CA ALA A 91 2.56 -0.58 -3.23
C ALA A 91 1.67 -1.72 -2.71
N ILE A 92 0.35 -1.64 -2.98
CA ILE A 92 -0.60 -2.71 -2.65
C ILE A 92 -0.22 -4.02 -3.35
N GLY A 93 0.16 -3.97 -4.63
CA GLY A 93 0.57 -5.16 -5.37
C GLY A 93 1.80 -5.86 -4.77
N ASP A 94 2.76 -5.08 -4.25
CA ASP A 94 3.92 -5.60 -3.54
C ASP A 94 3.55 -6.16 -2.16
N ASP A 95 2.69 -5.48 -1.39
CA ASP A 95 2.17 -5.98 -0.10
C ASP A 95 1.38 -7.29 -0.28
N ASP A 96 0.56 -7.38 -1.33
CA ASP A 96 -0.15 -8.60 -1.73
C ASP A 96 0.83 -9.75 -2.03
N ALA A 97 1.94 -9.46 -2.71
CA ALA A 97 2.96 -10.45 -3.00
C ALA A 97 3.67 -10.93 -1.73
N VAL A 98 3.96 -10.02 -0.79
CA VAL A 98 4.50 -10.39 0.52
C VAL A 98 3.54 -11.33 1.24
N LEU A 99 2.25 -10.97 1.33
CA LEU A 99 1.26 -11.77 2.05
C LEU A 99 0.94 -13.12 1.40
N ARG A 100 1.17 -13.27 0.08
CA ARG A 100 1.15 -14.58 -0.59
C ARG A 100 2.35 -15.45 -0.23
N LEU A 101 3.52 -14.86 -0.05
CA LEU A 101 4.74 -15.57 0.31
C LEU A 101 4.77 -15.88 1.80
N ASP A 102 4.36 -14.95 2.63
CA ASP A 102 4.30 -15.05 4.08
C ASP A 102 3.02 -14.37 4.62
N PRO A 103 1.97 -15.15 4.94
CA PRO A 103 0.69 -14.60 5.39
C PRO A 103 0.72 -14.08 6.83
N LEU A 104 1.78 -14.34 7.61
CA LEU A 104 1.84 -14.01 9.05
C LEU A 104 2.54 -12.67 9.31
N GLN A 105 2.25 -11.67 8.49
CA GLN A 105 2.92 -10.37 8.50
C GLN A 105 1.97 -9.25 8.96
N PRO A 106 1.82 -9.00 10.29
CA PRO A 106 0.88 -7.99 10.79
C PRO A 106 1.25 -6.56 10.37
N ASP A 107 2.54 -6.23 10.28
CA ASP A 107 3.00 -4.92 9.79
C ASP A 107 2.55 -4.65 8.36
N ILE A 108 2.59 -5.68 7.50
CA ILE A 108 2.22 -5.58 6.09
C ILE A 108 0.70 -5.51 5.93
N LEU A 109 -0.06 -6.26 6.73
CA LEU A 109 -1.51 -6.09 6.81
C LEU A 109 -1.88 -4.67 7.25
N ASN A 110 -1.22 -4.12 8.27
CA ASN A 110 -1.45 -2.72 8.65
C ASN A 110 -1.09 -1.75 7.51
N ALA A 111 0.08 -1.90 6.88
CA ALA A 111 0.52 -1.04 5.79
C ALA A 111 -0.46 -1.07 4.61
N ARG A 112 -0.88 -2.26 4.16
CA ARG A 112 -1.86 -2.42 3.07
C ARG A 112 -3.23 -1.85 3.46
N GLY A 113 -3.63 -2.00 4.73
CA GLY A 113 -4.85 -1.39 5.25
C GLY A 113 -4.85 0.14 5.17
N GLU A 114 -3.72 0.78 5.45
CA GLU A 114 -3.57 2.23 5.28
C GLU A 114 -3.66 2.65 3.82
N LEU A 115 -3.10 1.85 2.91
CA LEU A 115 -3.20 2.09 1.47
C LEU A 115 -4.63 1.95 0.96
N TRP A 116 -5.35 0.91 1.37
CA TRP A 116 -6.78 0.77 1.05
C TRP A 116 -7.60 1.96 1.56
N ARG A 117 -7.32 2.42 2.79
CA ARG A 117 -7.98 3.60 3.35
C ARG A 117 -7.70 4.83 2.49
N LYS A 118 -6.47 5.00 2.01
CA LYS A 118 -6.07 6.11 1.14
C LYS A 118 -6.74 6.06 -0.24
N GLN A 119 -7.03 4.88 -0.77
CA GLN A 119 -7.85 4.70 -1.97
C GLN A 119 -9.37 4.84 -1.72
N GLY A 120 -9.78 5.07 -0.48
CA GLY A 120 -11.18 5.15 -0.09
C GLY A 120 -11.87 3.80 0.12
N ASP A 121 -11.18 2.66 -0.08
CA ASP A 121 -11.71 1.33 0.23
C ASP A 121 -11.56 1.01 1.72
N ARG A 122 -12.43 1.66 2.48
CA ARG A 122 -12.51 1.54 3.94
C ARG A 122 -12.84 0.13 4.40
N ARG A 123 -13.53 -0.67 3.58
CA ARG A 123 -13.90 -2.05 3.94
C ARG A 123 -12.67 -2.96 3.91
N ARG A 124 -11.89 -2.93 2.82
CA ARG A 124 -10.63 -3.68 2.75
C ARG A 124 -9.63 -3.21 3.81
N ALA A 125 -9.54 -1.90 4.03
CA ALA A 125 -8.72 -1.34 5.09
C ALA A 125 -9.06 -1.90 6.48
N LEU A 126 -10.33 -1.88 6.85
CA LEU A 126 -10.78 -2.39 8.15
C LEU A 126 -10.50 -3.88 8.32
N ALA A 127 -10.72 -4.66 7.25
CA ALA A 127 -10.44 -6.10 7.25
C ALA A 127 -8.95 -6.39 7.47
N ASP A 128 -8.07 -5.66 6.80
CA ASP A 128 -6.62 -5.80 6.95
C ASP A 128 -6.14 -5.39 8.35
N PHE A 129 -6.64 -4.29 8.90
CA PHE A 129 -6.31 -3.92 10.29
C PHE A 129 -6.79 -4.97 11.31
N ALA A 130 -7.99 -5.52 11.10
CA ALA A 130 -8.51 -6.59 11.96
C ALA A 130 -7.68 -7.89 11.84
N ALA A 131 -7.21 -8.22 10.63
CA ALA A 131 -6.32 -9.34 10.41
C ALA A 131 -4.95 -9.14 11.09
N ALA A 132 -4.37 -7.93 11.02
CA ALA A 132 -3.15 -7.59 11.74
C ALA A 132 -3.32 -7.80 13.25
N LEU A 133 -4.43 -7.32 13.84
CA LEU A 133 -4.74 -7.48 15.26
C LEU A 133 -5.05 -8.91 15.70
N ARG A 134 -5.47 -9.78 14.77
CA ARG A 134 -5.61 -11.21 15.05
C ARG A 134 -4.26 -11.91 15.15
N LEU A 135 -3.27 -11.46 14.39
CA LEU A 135 -1.91 -12.02 14.40
C LEU A 135 -1.10 -11.45 15.56
N ASP A 136 -1.17 -10.14 15.76
CA ASP A 136 -0.56 -9.42 16.86
C ASP A 136 -1.59 -8.49 17.52
N PRO A 137 -2.23 -8.95 18.60
CA PRO A 137 -3.17 -8.13 19.37
C PRO A 137 -2.55 -6.84 19.90
N ASP A 138 -1.24 -6.79 20.16
CA ASP A 138 -0.55 -5.65 20.76
C ASP A 138 0.00 -4.66 19.73
N HIS A 139 -0.25 -4.91 18.43
CA HIS A 139 0.13 -4.02 17.35
C HIS A 139 -0.54 -2.65 17.45
N LEU A 140 0.17 -1.66 18.01
CA LEU A 140 -0.37 -0.35 18.36
C LEU A 140 -0.92 0.44 17.16
N ALA A 141 -0.21 0.44 16.03
CA ALA A 141 -0.65 1.17 14.83
C ALA A 141 -1.94 0.58 14.25
N ALA A 142 -1.99 -0.74 14.02
CA ALA A 142 -3.20 -1.45 13.59
C ALA A 142 -4.39 -1.21 14.54
N ARG A 143 -4.16 -1.20 15.86
CA ARG A 143 -5.21 -0.91 16.86
C ARG A 143 -5.78 0.49 16.70
N SER A 144 -4.90 1.49 16.56
CA SER A 144 -5.28 2.88 16.36
C SER A 144 -6.03 3.09 15.04
N ASN A 145 -5.50 2.50 13.96
CA ASN A 145 -6.06 2.57 12.61
C ASN A 145 -7.44 1.90 12.54
N HIS A 146 -7.57 0.67 13.06
CA HIS A 146 -8.84 -0.06 13.14
C HIS A 146 -9.88 0.74 13.93
N LYS A 147 -9.53 1.19 15.15
CA LYS A 147 -10.45 1.94 16.01
C LYS A 147 -10.95 3.21 15.33
N THR A 148 -10.04 3.99 14.76
CA THR A 148 -10.38 5.26 14.10
C THR A 148 -11.30 5.02 12.91
N LEU A 149 -10.97 4.05 12.07
CA LEU A 149 -11.75 3.75 10.88
C LEU A 149 -13.12 3.15 11.20
N ALA A 150 -13.21 2.28 12.21
CA ALA A 150 -14.48 1.73 12.67
C ALA A 150 -15.42 2.83 13.17
N GLN A 151 -14.91 3.76 14.00
CA GLN A 151 -15.69 4.90 14.49
C GLN A 151 -16.11 5.86 13.38
N GLU A 152 -15.27 6.05 12.36
CA GLU A 152 -15.59 6.82 11.17
C GLU A 152 -16.76 6.19 10.41
N LEU A 153 -16.69 4.89 10.13
CA LEU A 153 -17.74 4.14 9.43
C LEU A 153 -19.05 4.09 10.21
N GLU A 154 -19.01 3.91 11.53
CA GLU A 154 -20.19 3.94 12.39
C GLU A 154 -20.91 5.30 12.30
N ARG A 155 -20.14 6.40 12.38
CA ARG A 155 -20.69 7.75 12.26
C ARG A 155 -21.26 8.03 10.87
N LEU A 156 -20.57 7.60 9.81
CA LEU A 156 -21.08 7.71 8.45
C LEU A 156 -22.38 6.91 8.30
N GLY A 157 -22.43 5.68 8.82
CA GLY A 157 -23.63 4.86 8.86
C GLY A 157 -24.77 5.56 9.58
N ALA A 158 -24.53 6.13 10.76
CA ALA A 158 -25.53 6.89 11.51
C ALA A 158 -26.02 8.13 10.75
N LEU A 159 -25.12 8.84 10.06
CA LEU A 159 -25.49 10.00 9.24
C LEU A 159 -26.36 9.59 8.06
N LEU A 160 -26.13 8.43 7.45
CA LEU A 160 -26.83 7.92 6.26
C LEU A 160 -28.13 7.17 6.58
N ALA A 161 -28.26 6.54 7.76
CA ALA A 161 -29.38 5.67 8.14
C ALA A 161 -30.74 6.37 8.33
N VAL A 162 -30.82 7.69 8.15
CA VAL A 162 -32.07 8.44 8.33
C VAL A 162 -32.86 8.47 7.02
N ALA A 163 -33.79 7.52 6.89
CA ALA A 163 -34.59 7.34 5.68
C ALA A 163 -35.37 8.62 5.27
N GLY A 164 -35.17 9.04 4.02
CA GLY A 164 -35.98 10.06 3.34
C GLY A 164 -35.90 11.49 3.93
N LYS A 165 -34.93 11.78 4.81
CA LYS A 165 -34.75 13.12 5.39
C LYS A 165 -33.41 13.73 4.97
N PRO A 166 -33.32 15.04 4.68
CA PRO A 166 -32.05 15.71 4.43
C PRO A 166 -31.27 15.96 5.73
N SER A 167 -30.04 16.48 5.61
CA SER A 167 -29.17 16.81 6.74
C SER A 167 -29.66 18.01 7.58
N PHE A 168 -30.70 18.71 7.12
CA PHE A 168 -31.31 19.87 7.79
C PHE A 168 -32.78 19.63 8.17
N ASN A 169 -33.32 20.48 9.04
CA ASN A 169 -34.71 20.38 9.50
C ASN A 169 -35.69 20.95 8.47
N CYS A 170 -36.51 20.09 7.87
CA CYS A 170 -37.54 20.48 6.90
C CYS A 170 -38.61 21.42 7.47
N ALA A 171 -38.90 21.37 8.77
CA ALA A 171 -39.88 22.26 9.38
C ALA A 171 -39.43 23.74 9.39
N THR A 172 -38.12 23.98 9.31
CA THR A 172 -37.53 25.34 9.33
C THR A 172 -36.98 25.77 7.97
N ALA A 173 -37.15 24.94 6.92
CA ALA A 173 -36.67 25.20 5.57
C ALA A 173 -37.38 26.41 4.95
N LYS A 174 -36.62 27.40 4.48
CA LYS A 174 -37.16 28.65 3.91
C LYS A 174 -36.95 28.75 2.41
N ARG A 175 -35.84 28.21 1.89
CA ARG A 175 -35.46 28.36 0.48
C ARG A 175 -36.25 27.40 -0.41
N ALA A 176 -36.52 27.81 -1.64
CA ALA A 176 -37.23 26.96 -2.61
C ALA A 176 -36.51 25.62 -2.86
N VAL A 177 -35.18 25.64 -2.96
CA VAL A 177 -34.34 24.44 -3.08
C VAL A 177 -34.40 23.54 -1.84
N GLU A 178 -34.45 24.09 -0.63
CA GLU A 178 -34.58 23.30 0.61
C GLU A 178 -35.94 22.61 0.67
N LYS A 179 -37.01 23.31 0.27
CA LYS A 179 -38.36 22.72 0.18
C LYS A 179 -38.41 21.60 -0.87
N ALA A 180 -37.74 21.78 -2.01
CA ALA A 180 -37.64 20.73 -3.04
C ALA A 180 -36.88 19.50 -2.53
N ILE A 181 -35.75 19.70 -1.84
CA ILE A 181 -35.00 18.60 -1.21
C ILE A 181 -35.86 17.88 -0.15
N CYS A 182 -36.65 18.62 0.65
CA CYS A 182 -37.55 18.01 1.64
C CYS A 182 -38.72 17.23 1.02
N ALA A 183 -39.15 17.58 -0.20
CA ALA A 183 -40.27 16.94 -0.88
C ALA A 183 -39.87 15.69 -1.68
N ASP A 184 -38.58 15.50 -1.96
CA ASP A 184 -38.06 14.38 -2.75
C ASP A 184 -37.11 13.50 -1.91
N PRO A 185 -37.48 12.25 -1.60
CA PRO A 185 -36.64 11.35 -0.80
C PRO A 185 -35.25 11.07 -1.41
N GLY A 186 -35.12 11.10 -2.74
CA GLY A 186 -33.84 10.90 -3.43
C GLY A 186 -32.92 12.10 -3.28
N LEU A 187 -33.44 13.33 -3.41
CA LEU A 187 -32.70 14.55 -3.13
C LEU A 187 -32.34 14.67 -1.65
N ALA A 188 -33.24 14.27 -0.75
CA ALA A 188 -32.99 14.23 0.68
C ALA A 188 -31.84 13.27 1.05
N ALA A 189 -31.83 12.07 0.46
CA ALA A 189 -30.74 11.10 0.62
C ALA A 189 -29.41 11.67 0.08
N LEU A 190 -29.43 12.29 -1.09
CA LEU A 190 -28.26 12.87 -1.72
C LEU A 190 -27.69 14.07 -0.92
N ASP A 191 -28.54 14.94 -0.35
CA ASP A 191 -28.11 16.02 0.54
C ASP A 191 -27.38 15.48 1.77
N ARG A 192 -27.93 14.42 2.36
CA ARG A 192 -27.35 13.73 3.51
C ARG A 192 -26.02 13.06 3.17
N GLU A 193 -25.91 12.42 2.01
CA GLU A 193 -24.65 11.86 1.51
C GLU A 193 -23.58 12.94 1.30
N ILE A 194 -23.92 14.05 0.64
CA ILE A 194 -23.01 15.19 0.47
C ILE A 194 -22.54 15.71 1.83
N ASN A 195 -23.45 15.87 2.80
CA ASN A 195 -23.11 16.35 4.13
C ASN A 195 -22.20 15.37 4.89
N ALA A 196 -22.46 14.07 4.78
CA ALA A 196 -21.63 13.02 5.38
C ALA A 196 -20.21 13.02 4.78
N MET A 197 -20.11 13.08 3.45
CA MET A 197 -18.82 13.14 2.74
C MET A 197 -18.08 14.45 3.00
N HIS A 198 -18.77 15.58 3.07
CA HIS A 198 -18.16 16.85 3.42
C HIS A 198 -17.56 16.83 4.83
N SER A 199 -18.31 16.30 5.80
CA SER A 199 -17.82 16.12 7.18
C SER A 199 -16.59 15.23 7.23
N LEU A 200 -16.52 14.24 6.34
CA LEU A 200 -15.41 13.31 6.25
C LEU A 200 -14.14 13.96 5.72
N VAL A 201 -14.20 14.60 4.55
CA VAL A 201 -13.04 15.26 3.95
C VAL A 201 -12.49 16.38 4.84
N LEU A 202 -13.35 17.03 5.65
CA LEU A 202 -12.90 18.00 6.65
C LEU A 202 -12.10 17.36 7.79
N ARG A 203 -12.45 16.15 8.22
CA ARG A 203 -11.68 15.42 9.25
C ARG A 203 -10.35 14.95 8.71
N GLU A 204 -10.30 14.47 7.49
CA GLU A 204 -9.04 14.12 6.80
C GLU A 204 -8.12 15.34 6.69
N ALA A 205 -8.71 16.53 6.52
CA ALA A 205 -8.00 17.81 6.52
C ALA A 205 -7.72 18.40 7.91
N ALA A 206 -8.04 17.73 9.03
CA ALA A 206 -7.95 18.31 10.38
C ALA A 206 -6.52 18.77 10.75
N GLY A 207 -5.49 18.10 10.22
CA GLY A 207 -4.08 18.50 10.37
C GLY A 207 -3.59 19.58 9.39
N LYS A 208 -4.46 20.07 8.49
CA LYS A 208 -4.13 21.00 7.40
C LYS A 208 -5.13 22.16 7.36
N PRO A 209 -4.96 23.21 8.20
CA PRO A 209 -5.95 24.29 8.34
C PRO A 209 -6.28 25.02 7.04
N ALA A 210 -5.30 25.23 6.16
CA ALA A 210 -5.51 25.86 4.86
C ALA A 210 -6.43 25.00 3.95
N THR A 211 -6.20 23.68 3.93
CA THR A 211 -7.03 22.72 3.20
C THR A 211 -8.44 22.67 3.76
N ALA A 212 -8.60 22.60 5.08
CA ALA A 212 -9.92 22.60 5.73
C ALA A 212 -10.72 23.87 5.38
N ARG A 213 -10.09 25.05 5.43
CA ARG A 213 -10.73 26.32 5.03
C ARG A 213 -11.10 26.34 3.54
N ALA A 214 -10.26 25.78 2.68
CA ALA A 214 -10.57 25.69 1.25
C ALA A 214 -11.77 24.78 0.98
N LEU A 215 -11.85 23.63 1.66
CA LEU A 215 -12.99 22.70 1.58
C LEU A 215 -14.29 23.35 2.08
N GLN A 216 -14.23 24.13 3.17
CA GLN A 216 -15.37 24.90 3.68
C GLN A 216 -15.85 25.94 2.66
N ARG A 217 -14.95 26.76 2.11
CA ARG A 217 -15.30 27.74 1.08
C ARG A 217 -15.93 27.09 -0.16
N ALA A 218 -15.35 25.99 -0.64
CA ALA A 218 -15.91 25.26 -1.78
C ALA A 218 -17.33 24.72 -1.50
N GLN A 219 -17.62 24.34 -0.26
CA GLN A 219 -18.96 23.93 0.15
C GLN A 219 -19.94 25.11 0.16
N GLU A 220 -19.53 26.25 0.71
CA GLU A 220 -20.33 27.47 0.73
C GLU A 220 -20.64 27.98 -0.68
N GLU A 221 -19.63 27.99 -1.56
CA GLU A 221 -19.76 28.36 -2.97
C GLU A 221 -20.73 27.43 -3.71
N PHE A 222 -20.61 26.12 -3.52
CA PHE A 222 -21.55 25.15 -4.08
C PHE A 222 -22.99 25.44 -3.62
N LEU A 223 -23.20 25.63 -2.31
CA LEU A 223 -24.53 25.92 -1.76
C LEU A 223 -25.09 27.23 -2.31
N ALA A 224 -24.28 28.29 -2.40
CA ALA A 224 -24.68 29.58 -2.94
C ALA A 224 -25.06 29.47 -4.42
N ALA A 225 -24.22 28.83 -5.24
CA ALA A 225 -24.47 28.64 -6.67
C ALA A 225 -25.73 27.79 -6.92
N ARG A 226 -25.87 26.67 -6.21
CA ARG A 226 -27.07 25.81 -6.26
C ARG A 226 -28.33 26.60 -5.94
N ASN A 227 -28.30 27.36 -4.85
CA ASN A 227 -29.45 28.16 -4.41
C ASN A 227 -29.83 29.25 -5.43
N ALA A 228 -28.84 29.87 -6.09
CA ALA A 228 -29.07 30.93 -7.07
C ALA A 228 -29.55 30.41 -8.44
N ALA A 229 -29.16 29.18 -8.80
CA ALA A 229 -29.51 28.55 -10.07
C ALA A 229 -30.85 27.79 -10.02
N PHE A 230 -31.28 27.35 -8.84
CA PHE A 230 -32.53 26.62 -8.67
C PHE A 230 -33.74 27.39 -9.21
N GLY A 231 -34.52 26.75 -10.09
CA GLY A 231 -35.68 27.34 -10.76
C GLY A 231 -35.38 28.02 -12.11
N ARG A 232 -34.11 28.14 -12.52
CA ARG A 232 -33.75 28.61 -13.86
C ARG A 232 -33.97 27.51 -14.91
N ALA A 233 -34.32 27.91 -16.13
CA ALA A 233 -34.48 26.98 -17.25
C ALA A 233 -33.18 26.18 -17.48
N GLY A 234 -33.29 24.86 -17.63
CA GLY A 234 -32.16 23.96 -17.86
C GLY A 234 -31.31 23.61 -16.64
N TYR A 235 -31.63 24.11 -15.44
CA TYR A 235 -30.91 23.73 -14.23
C TYR A 235 -31.45 22.42 -13.63
N ASP A 236 -30.58 21.42 -13.51
CA ASP A 236 -30.86 20.14 -12.85
C ASP A 236 -30.20 20.09 -11.47
N LEU A 237 -31.05 20.17 -10.43
CA LEU A 237 -30.61 20.10 -9.03
C LEU A 237 -29.98 18.74 -8.69
N LYS A 238 -30.56 17.64 -9.18
CA LYS A 238 -30.07 16.28 -8.89
C LYS A 238 -28.70 16.09 -9.51
N ALA A 239 -28.53 16.46 -10.78
CA ALA A 239 -27.24 16.39 -11.46
C ALA A 239 -26.17 17.25 -10.76
N ALA A 240 -26.51 18.47 -10.34
CA ALA A 240 -25.58 19.34 -9.61
C ALA A 240 -25.15 18.73 -8.26
N MET A 241 -26.07 18.12 -7.52
CA MET A 241 -25.78 17.45 -6.25
C MET A 241 -24.96 16.17 -6.46
N GLN A 242 -25.24 15.38 -7.51
CA GLN A 242 -24.45 14.20 -7.85
C GLN A 242 -23.02 14.57 -8.25
N ALA A 243 -22.85 15.65 -9.03
CA ALA A 243 -21.53 16.18 -9.38
C ALA A 243 -20.76 16.62 -8.12
N ARG A 244 -21.43 17.24 -7.14
CA ARG A 244 -20.80 17.60 -5.87
C ARG A 244 -20.39 16.38 -5.06
N LEU A 245 -21.25 15.36 -4.97
CA LEU A 245 -20.90 14.12 -4.28
C LEU A 245 -19.68 13.47 -4.94
N LYS A 246 -19.66 13.39 -6.27
CA LYS A 246 -18.54 12.87 -7.06
C LYS A 246 -17.22 13.57 -6.70
N GLN A 247 -17.21 14.91 -6.68
CA GLN A 247 -16.05 15.71 -6.25
C GLN A 247 -15.60 15.39 -4.81
N LEU A 248 -16.53 15.24 -3.87
CA LEU A 248 -16.19 14.94 -2.47
C LEU A 248 -15.65 13.52 -2.27
N THR A 249 -16.08 12.58 -3.11
CA THR A 249 -15.62 11.18 -3.05
C THR A 249 -14.30 10.94 -3.77
N GLY A 250 -13.76 11.92 -4.49
CA GLY A 250 -12.55 11.73 -5.30
C GLY A 250 -12.75 10.77 -6.48
N VAL A 251 -14.00 10.42 -6.81
CA VAL A 251 -14.34 9.70 -8.04
C VAL A 251 -14.28 10.72 -9.17
N ASP A 252 -13.11 11.29 -9.47
CA ASP A 252 -12.91 11.90 -10.77
C ASP A 252 -12.96 10.76 -11.78
N GLY A 253 -13.93 10.81 -12.68
CA GLY A 253 -14.00 9.81 -13.73
C GLY A 253 -12.81 10.05 -14.64
N TYR A 254 -11.83 9.14 -14.59
CA TYR A 254 -10.68 8.95 -15.47
C TYR A 254 -10.15 10.18 -16.21
#